data_AF-A0A1I6QV81-F1
#
_entry.id   AF-A0A1I6QV81-F1
#
_cell.length_a   1.000
_cell.length_b   1.000
_cell.length_c   1.000
_cell.angle_alpha   90.00
_cell.angle_beta   90.00
_cell.angle_gamma   90.00
#
_symmetry.space_group_name_H-M   'P 1'
#
loop_
_entity.id
_entity.type
_entity.pdbx_description
1 polymer ?
#
loop_
_entity_poly.entity_id
_entity_poly.type
_entity_poly.pdbx_seq_one_letter_code
_entity_poly.pdbx_strand_id
1 'polypeptide(L)' 'MNKNKQSDAKTVIGISIGMCLGTTFGLLIHNLALGIMIGVAIGFGVSKIKRKK' A
#
# COMPACT_ATOMS: atom_id res chain seq x y z
N MET A 1 9.43 -12.94 20.48
CA MET A 1 9.30 -12.23 19.18
C MET A 1 8.15 -11.22 19.28
N ASN A 2 8.47 -9.92 19.23
CA ASN A 2 7.54 -8.82 19.53
C ASN A 2 6.49 -8.67 18.41
N LYS A 3 5.23 -9.07 18.69
CA LYS A 3 4.15 -9.10 17.68
C LYS A 3 3.78 -7.70 17.15
N ASN A 4 4.02 -6.66 17.94
CA ASN A 4 3.69 -5.28 17.59
C ASN A 4 4.50 -4.77 16.39
N LYS A 5 5.83 -4.94 16.41
CA LYS A 5 6.70 -4.48 15.31
C LYS A 5 6.45 -5.20 13.98
N GLN A 6 5.95 -6.42 14.04
CA GLN A 6 5.65 -7.21 12.84
C GLN A 6 4.34 -6.76 12.17
N SER A 7 3.35 -6.28 12.93
CA SER A 7 2.15 -5.66 12.35
C SER A 7 2.48 -4.33 11.66
N ASP A 8 3.30 -3.49 12.29
CA ASP A 8 3.67 -2.19 11.72
C ASP A 8 4.50 -2.37 10.43
N ALA A 9 5.47 -3.29 10.44
CA ALA A 9 6.27 -3.59 9.26
C ALA A 9 5.41 -4.08 8.08
N LYS A 10 4.38 -4.91 8.33
CA LYS A 10 3.47 -5.37 7.27
C LYS A 10 2.62 -4.23 6.72
N THR A 11 2.22 -3.29 7.57
CA THR A 11 1.49 -2.09 7.13
C THR A 11 2.36 -1.18 6.29
N VAL A 12 3.59 -0.93 6.73
CA VAL A 12 4.57 -0.14 5.97
C VAL A 12 4.81 -0.79 4.61
N ILE A 13 5.10 -2.10 4.56
CA ILE A 13 5.34 -2.81 3.29
C ILE A 13 4.13 -2.73 2.35
N GLY A 14 2.91 -2.92 2.85
CA GLY A 14 1.70 -2.83 2.04
C GLY A 14 1.52 -1.44 1.42
N ILE A 15 1.69 -0.39 2.23
CA ILE A 15 1.61 1.00 1.77
C ILE A 15 2.73 1.31 0.78
N SER A 16 3.96 0.89 1.03
CA SER A 16 5.09 1.11 0.12
C SER A 16 4.86 0.47 -1.25
N ILE A 17 4.39 -0.78 -1.29
CA ILE A 17 4.06 -1.47 -2.55
C ILE A 17 2.93 -0.73 -3.27
N GLY A 18 1.86 -0.38 -2.54
CA GLY A 18 0.76 0.40 -3.08
C GLY A 18 1.20 1.75 -3.66
N MET A 19 2.11 2.44 -2.98
CA MET A 19 2.66 3.73 -3.41
C MET A 19 3.50 3.60 -4.69
N CYS A 20 4.39 2.62 -4.78
CA CYS A 20 5.21 2.40 -5.97
C CYS A 20 4.35 2.04 -7.19
N LEU A 21 3.36 1.16 -7.01
CA LEU A 21 2.43 0.80 -8.08
C LEU A 21 1.55 1.98 -8.47
N GLY A 22 0.95 2.66 -7.49
CA GLY A 22 0.07 3.80 -7.71
C GLY A 22 0.76 4.97 -8.41
N THR A 23 1.98 5.30 -8.01
CA THR A 23 2.78 6.35 -8.68
C THR A 23 3.14 5.97 -10.11
N THR A 24 3.54 4.72 -10.34
CA THR A 24 3.85 4.22 -11.69
C THR A 24 2.62 4.27 -12.61
N PHE A 25 1.49 3.72 -12.18
CA PHE A 25 0.24 3.78 -12.95
C PHE A 25 -0.31 5.21 -13.09
N GLY A 26 -0.13 6.05 -12.06
CA GLY A 26 -0.52 7.46 -12.09
C GLY A 26 0.28 8.26 -13.12
N LEU A 27 1.58 8.01 -13.24
CA LEU A 27 2.40 8.58 -14.30
C LEU A 27 1.95 8.10 -15.67
N LEU A 28 1.71 6.80 -15.85
CA LEU A 28 1.30 6.22 -17.13
C LEU A 28 -0.03 6.77 -17.64
N ILE A 29 -0.98 7.05 -16.75
CA ILE A 29 -2.31 7.60 -17.09
C ILE A 29 -2.28 9.14 -17.14
N HIS A 30 -1.11 9.77 -16.91
CA HIS A 30 -0.95 11.22 -16.77
C HIS A 30 -1.85 11.81 -15.67
N ASN A 31 -2.32 10.96 -14.75
CA ASN A 31 -3.19 11.31 -13.65
C ASN A 31 -2.60 10.74 -12.36
N LEU A 32 -1.58 11.45 -11.87
CA LEU A 32 -0.86 11.07 -10.67
C LEU A 32 -1.77 11.04 -9.44
N ALA A 33 -2.75 11.94 -9.36
CA ALA A 33 -3.72 11.97 -8.27
C ALA A 33 -4.53 10.66 -8.21
N LEU A 34 -5.03 10.20 -9.35
CA LEU A 34 -5.77 8.93 -9.45
C LEU A 34 -4.86 7.74 -9.11
N GLY A 35 -3.62 7.75 -9.61
CA GLY A 35 -2.64 6.71 -9.31
C GLY A 35 -2.30 6.59 -7.82
N ILE A 36 -2.04 7.73 -7.15
CA ILE A 36 -1.76 7.75 -5.70
C ILE A 36 -2.99 7.32 -4.91
N MET A 37 -4.20 7.78 -5.27
CA MET A 37 -5.43 7.36 -4.61
C MET A 37 -5.62 5.84 -4.66
N ILE A 38 -5.46 5.25 -5.84
CA ILE A 38 -5.54 3.79 -6.06
C ILE A 38 -4.42 3.08 -5.31
N GLY A 39 -3.20 3.59 -5.38
CA GLY A 39 -2.03 3.03 -4.72
C GLY A 39 -2.19 2.94 -3.20
N VAL A 40 -2.66 4.02 -2.57
CA VAL A 40 -2.94 4.05 -1.12
C VAL A 40 -4.09 3.11 -0.77
N ALA A 41 -5.17 3.09 -1.56
CA ALA A 41 -6.31 2.20 -1.32
C ALA A 41 -5.89 0.71 -1.38
N ILE A 42 -5.10 0.31 -2.38
CA ILE A 42 -4.56 -1.04 -2.53
C ILE A 42 -3.60 -1.35 -1.38
N GLY A 43 -2.65 -0.46 -1.09
CA GLY A 43 -1.64 -0.70 -0.04
C GLY A 43 -2.26 -0.86 1.35
N PHE A 44 -3.29 -0.06 1.66
CA PHE A 44 -4.06 -0.18 2.88
C PHE A 44 -4.93 -1.45 2.90
N GLY A 45 -5.59 -1.78 1.78
CA GLY A 45 -6.38 -3.00 1.62
C GLY A 45 -5.56 -4.27 1.83
N VAL A 46 -4.38 -4.36 1.22
CA VAL A 46 -3.44 -5.48 1.38
C VAL A 46 -2.95 -5.59 2.83
N SER A 47 -2.67 -4.46 3.48
CA SER A 47 -2.28 -4.44 4.89
C SER A 47 -3.39 -4.94 5.82
N LYS A 48 -4.64 -4.56 5.57
CA LYS A 48 -5.83 -5.00 6.33
C LYS A 48 -6.19 -6.46 6.09
N ILE A 49 -6.18 -6.92 4.82
CA ILE A 49 -6.50 -8.30 4.44
C ILE A 49 -5.56 -9.30 5.13
N LYS A 50 -4.26 -8.98 5.20
CA LYS A 50 -3.25 -9.85 5.80
C LYS A 50 -3.30 -9.92 7.33
N ARG A 51 -4.08 -9.05 7.99
CA ARG A 51 -4.27 -9.04 9.46
C ARG A 51 -5.31 -10.05 9.94
N LYS A 52 -6.02 -10.73 9.04
CA LYS A 52 -7.08 -11.70 9.33
C LYS A 52 -6.61 -13.16 9.19
N LYS A 53 -5.40 -13.47 9.66
CA LYS A 53 -4.88 -14.84 9.78
C LYS A 53 -4.35 -15.10 11.17
#